data_AF-A0AA50HV92-F1
#
_entry.id   AF-A0AA50HV92-F1
#
_cell.length_a   1.000
_cell.length_b   1.000
_cell.length_c   1.000
_cell.angle_alpha   90.00
_cell.angle_beta   90.00
_cell.angle_gamma   90.00
#
_symmetry.space_group_name_H-M   'P 1'
#
loop_
_entity.id
_entity.type
_entity.pdbx_description
1 polymer ?
#
loop_
_entity_poly.entity_id
_entity_poly.type
_entity_poly.pdbx_seq_one_letter_code
_entity_poly.pdbx_strand_id
1 'polypeptide(L)'
;MGNDFLFGGLGNDQLNGEEGNDVLSGGFGEDFLNGGTGSDRLFGDWGNDVLDGGAGHDYLTGGFGADIFRFQFGESNLAQPDHITDFTFGIDKISLPTGIPTNFSRAANSVATSLTNLVNGVFADANGAIAEAKL
;
A
#
# COMPACT_ATOMS: atom_id res chain seq x y z
N MET A 1 1.54 4.48 -22.13
CA MET A 1 0.28 5.27 -22.19
C MET A 1 -0.77 4.46 -22.94
N GLY A 2 -1.43 3.60 -22.18
CA GLY A 2 -2.34 2.56 -22.61
C GLY A 2 -2.45 1.52 -21.51
N ASN A 3 -3.46 0.65 -21.59
CA ASN A 3 -3.61 -0.42 -20.60
C ASN A 3 -2.59 -1.52 -20.87
N ASP A 4 -1.71 -1.75 -19.91
CA ASP A 4 -0.56 -2.62 -20.03
C ASP A 4 -0.67 -3.83 -19.08
N PHE A 5 0.06 -4.90 -19.43
CA PHE A 5 0.27 -6.08 -18.58
C PHE A 5 1.77 -6.25 -18.34
N LEU A 6 2.20 -6.11 -17.09
CA LEU A 6 3.59 -6.20 -16.68
C LEU A 6 3.78 -7.39 -15.73
N PHE A 7 4.87 -8.13 -15.93
CA PHE A 7 5.26 -9.27 -15.10
C PHE A 7 6.77 -9.23 -14.81
N GLY A 8 7.15 -9.21 -13.53
CA GLY A 8 8.55 -9.17 -13.07
C GLY A 8 9.22 -10.55 -13.15
N GLY A 9 8.59 -11.55 -12.53
CA GLY A 9 8.98 -12.94 -12.63
C GLY A 9 9.83 -13.43 -11.47
N LEU A 10 11.14 -13.53 -11.64
CA LEU A 10 12.05 -14.01 -10.59
C LEU A 10 13.04 -12.90 -10.23
N GLY A 11 13.24 -12.68 -8.94
CA GLY A 11 14.13 -11.66 -8.41
C GLY A 11 13.35 -10.42 -8.00
N ASN A 12 14.07 -9.40 -7.53
CA ASN A 12 13.46 -8.16 -7.08
C ASN A 12 13.29 -7.23 -8.28
N ASP A 13 12.05 -6.92 -8.63
CA ASP A 13 11.66 -6.19 -9.81
C ASP A 13 11.08 -4.81 -9.50
N GLN A 14 11.14 -3.92 -10.49
CA GLN A 14 10.51 -2.61 -10.43
C GLN A 14 9.57 -2.46 -11.64
N LEU A 15 8.27 -2.36 -11.36
CA LEU A 15 7.21 -2.29 -12.36
C LEU A 15 6.53 -0.92 -12.29
N ASN A 16 6.24 -0.33 -13.45
CA ASN A 16 5.57 0.97 -13.57
C ASN A 16 4.54 0.92 -14.71
N GLY A 17 3.25 1.07 -14.39
CA GLY A 17 2.14 1.06 -15.36
C GLY A 17 2.01 2.36 -16.17
N GLU A 18 2.46 3.48 -15.62
CA GLU A 18 2.33 4.82 -16.21
C GLU A 18 0.88 5.29 -16.33
N GLU A 19 0.34 5.48 -17.54
CA GLU A 19 -1.04 5.92 -17.77
C GLU A 19 -1.82 4.77 -18.37
N GLY A 20 -2.94 4.37 -17.76
CA GLY A 20 -3.74 3.26 -18.24
C GLY A 20 -4.48 2.58 -17.10
N ASN A 21 -5.34 1.63 -17.44
CA ASN A 21 -5.82 0.65 -16.46
C ASN A 21 -4.95 -0.59 -16.60
N ASP A 22 -3.97 -0.72 -15.73
CA ASP A 22 -2.88 -1.65 -15.88
C ASP A 22 -3.03 -2.88 -14.98
N VAL A 23 -2.30 -3.94 -15.34
CA VAL A 23 -2.18 -5.15 -14.53
C VAL A 23 -0.69 -5.43 -14.32
N LEU A 24 -0.25 -5.33 -13.07
CA LEU A 24 1.14 -5.55 -12.67
C LEU A 24 1.22 -6.76 -11.74
N SER A 25 2.16 -7.68 -12.01
CA SER A 25 2.46 -8.84 -11.16
C SER A 25 3.97 -8.92 -10.90
N GLY A 26 4.36 -8.85 -9.63
CA GLY A 26 5.76 -8.86 -9.19
C GLY A 26 6.41 -10.22 -9.44
N GLY A 27 5.82 -11.27 -8.88
CA GLY A 27 6.28 -12.64 -9.05
C GLY A 27 6.97 -13.15 -7.79
N PHE A 28 8.24 -13.53 -7.88
CA PHE A 28 9.03 -13.95 -6.72
C PHE A 28 10.12 -12.94 -6.44
N GLY A 29 10.12 -12.30 -5.29
CA GLY A 29 11.15 -11.34 -4.92
C GLY A 29 10.61 -10.30 -3.96
N GLU A 30 11.43 -9.30 -3.64
CA GLU A 30 10.92 -8.09 -3.00
C GLU A 30 10.72 -7.04 -4.10
N ASP A 31 9.48 -6.86 -4.50
CA ASP A 31 9.12 -6.09 -5.69
C ASP A 31 8.59 -4.69 -5.35
N PHE A 32 8.77 -3.77 -6.29
CA PHE A 32 8.16 -2.45 -6.25
C PHE A 32 7.20 -2.28 -7.44
N LEU A 33 5.92 -2.13 -7.15
CA LEU A 33 4.86 -1.97 -8.15
C LEU A 33 4.25 -0.58 -8.02
N ASN A 34 4.25 0.17 -9.12
CA ASN A 34 3.57 1.46 -9.25
C ASN A 34 2.54 1.40 -10.39
N GLY A 35 1.26 1.55 -10.07
CA GLY A 35 0.16 1.57 -11.04
C GLY A 35 0.22 2.80 -11.93
N GLY A 36 0.39 3.98 -11.32
CA GLY A 36 0.48 5.25 -12.03
C GLY A 36 -0.87 5.96 -12.03
N THR A 37 -1.47 6.20 -13.19
CA THR A 37 -2.80 6.81 -13.28
C THR A 37 -3.77 5.87 -13.99
N GLY A 38 -4.96 5.68 -13.42
CA GLY A 38 -6.04 4.86 -13.95
C GLY A 38 -6.57 3.91 -12.88
N SER A 39 -7.33 2.89 -13.26
CA SER A 39 -7.81 1.87 -12.32
C SER A 39 -7.01 0.60 -12.49
N ASP A 40 -6.04 0.41 -11.61
CA ASP A 40 -5.01 -0.60 -11.76
C ASP A 40 -5.28 -1.85 -10.92
N ARG A 41 -4.62 -2.95 -11.29
CA ARG A 41 -4.54 -4.18 -10.48
C ARG A 41 -3.09 -4.54 -10.24
N LEU A 42 -2.67 -4.49 -8.99
CA LEU A 42 -1.31 -4.82 -8.57
C LEU A 42 -1.33 -6.09 -7.74
N PHE A 43 -0.42 -7.01 -8.07
CA PHE A 43 -0.19 -8.28 -7.38
C PHE A 43 1.29 -8.36 -7.00
N GLY A 44 1.63 -8.33 -5.70
CA GLY A 44 3.01 -8.55 -5.23
C GLY A 44 3.46 -9.99 -5.45
N ASP A 45 2.55 -10.93 -5.21
CA ASP A 45 2.73 -12.38 -5.32
C ASP A 45 3.56 -12.97 -4.17
N TRP A 46 4.87 -13.21 -4.33
CA TRP A 46 5.72 -13.82 -3.30
C TRP A 46 6.87 -12.91 -2.90
N GLY A 47 6.92 -12.57 -1.62
CA GLY A 47 8.00 -11.85 -0.97
C GLY A 47 7.47 -10.61 -0.27
N ASN A 48 8.36 -9.70 0.13
CA ASN A 48 7.95 -8.50 0.85
C ASN A 48 7.85 -7.35 -0.13
N ASP A 49 6.64 -7.03 -0.56
CA ASP A 49 6.43 -6.14 -1.70
C ASP A 49 6.02 -4.74 -1.28
N VAL A 50 6.23 -3.79 -2.17
CA VAL A 50 5.76 -2.41 -2.03
C VAL A 50 4.82 -2.09 -3.17
N LEU A 51 3.54 -1.89 -2.85
CA LEU A 51 2.50 -1.60 -3.82
C LEU A 51 2.03 -0.16 -3.68
N ASP A 52 2.07 0.60 -4.77
CA ASP A 52 1.56 1.95 -4.90
C ASP A 52 0.56 1.99 -6.06
N GLY A 53 -0.73 2.10 -5.75
CA GLY A 53 -1.78 2.18 -6.78
C GLY A 53 -1.68 3.45 -7.61
N GLY A 54 -1.20 4.54 -7.01
CA GLY A 54 -1.18 5.85 -7.66
C GLY A 54 -2.56 6.50 -7.64
N ALA A 55 -2.98 7.02 -8.79
CA ALA A 55 -4.20 7.79 -8.95
C ALA A 55 -5.30 6.98 -9.60
N GLY A 56 -6.42 6.80 -8.89
CA GLY A 56 -7.62 6.21 -9.45
C GLY A 56 -8.28 5.28 -8.46
N HIS A 57 -8.76 4.12 -8.93
CA HIS A 57 -9.46 3.15 -8.09
C HIS A 57 -8.79 1.80 -8.24
N ASP A 58 -7.85 1.55 -7.34
CA ASP A 58 -6.90 0.47 -7.54
C ASP A 58 -7.23 -0.76 -6.70
N TYR A 59 -6.88 -1.93 -7.21
CA TYR A 59 -6.97 -3.18 -6.47
C TYR A 59 -5.56 -3.67 -6.18
N LEU A 60 -5.22 -3.71 -4.89
CA LEU A 60 -3.88 -4.04 -4.42
C LEU A 60 -3.94 -5.37 -3.68
N THR A 61 -3.12 -6.33 -4.11
CA THR A 61 -3.00 -7.67 -3.51
C THR A 61 -1.54 -7.90 -3.17
N GLY A 62 -1.20 -7.94 -1.89
CA GLY A 62 0.19 -8.10 -1.45
C GLY A 62 0.70 -9.50 -1.77
N GLY A 63 -0.06 -10.52 -1.39
CA GLY A 63 0.29 -11.91 -1.55
C GLY A 63 0.97 -12.47 -0.30
N PHE A 64 2.04 -13.24 -0.50
CA PHE A 64 2.78 -13.88 0.58
C PHE A 64 3.97 -13.03 1.00
N GLY A 65 3.93 -12.48 2.20
CA GLY A 65 5.08 -11.83 2.82
C GLY A 65 4.60 -10.69 3.68
N ALA A 66 5.51 -9.80 4.05
CA ALA A 66 5.19 -8.59 4.79
C ALA A 66 5.17 -7.39 3.84
N ASP A 67 3.97 -7.04 3.38
CA ASP A 67 3.80 -6.09 2.30
C ASP A 67 3.54 -4.67 2.80
N ILE A 68 3.86 -3.69 1.96
CA ILE A 68 3.63 -2.27 2.22
C ILE A 68 2.73 -1.69 1.13
N PHE A 69 1.50 -1.36 1.50
CA PHE A 69 0.56 -0.62 0.67
C PHE A 69 0.78 0.88 0.88
N ARG A 70 1.36 1.57 -0.12
CA ARG A 70 1.65 3.01 -0.06
C ARG A 70 0.49 3.82 -0.59
N PHE A 71 0.14 4.86 0.15
CA PHE A 71 -0.80 5.88 -0.29
C PHE A 71 -0.08 7.23 -0.42
N GLN A 72 -0.42 8.01 -1.45
CA GLN A 72 0.10 9.36 -1.67
C GLN A 72 -0.96 10.43 -1.40
N PHE A 73 -0.56 11.63 -0.96
CA PHE A 73 -1.47 12.77 -0.85
C PHE A 73 -1.52 13.50 -2.19
N GLY A 74 -2.69 13.47 -2.83
CA GLY A 74 -2.92 14.01 -4.16
C GLY A 74 -3.76 13.00 -4.91
N GLU A 75 -4.62 13.45 -5.83
CA GLU A 75 -5.39 12.54 -6.70
C GLU A 75 -6.59 11.83 -6.04
N SER A 76 -7.46 12.59 -5.37
CA SER A 76 -8.93 12.31 -5.28
C SER A 76 -9.46 10.98 -4.69
N ASN A 77 -8.72 10.32 -3.79
CA ASN A 77 -9.14 8.99 -3.30
C ASN A 77 -10.33 8.93 -2.31
N LEU A 78 -11.07 10.04 -2.09
CA LEU A 78 -12.30 10.01 -1.27
C LEU A 78 -13.53 9.56 -2.06
N ALA A 79 -13.53 9.75 -3.38
CA ALA A 79 -14.66 9.36 -4.23
C ALA A 79 -14.51 7.95 -4.81
N GLN A 80 -13.28 7.43 -4.88
CA GLN A 80 -12.94 6.16 -5.50
C GLN A 80 -11.83 5.43 -4.73
N PRO A 81 -12.05 5.09 -3.44
CA PRO A 81 -11.02 4.58 -2.53
C PRO A 81 -10.41 3.25 -3.00
N ASP A 82 -9.09 3.14 -3.01
CA ASP A 82 -8.41 1.88 -3.32
C ASP A 82 -8.87 0.71 -2.44
N HIS A 83 -8.74 -0.50 -2.99
CA HIS A 83 -9.13 -1.74 -2.36
C HIS A 83 -7.91 -2.65 -2.16
N ILE A 84 -7.46 -2.77 -0.92
CA ILE A 84 -6.52 -3.82 -0.52
C ILE A 84 -7.30 -5.12 -0.31
N THR A 85 -6.95 -6.18 -1.04
CA THR A 85 -7.79 -7.37 -1.16
C THR A 85 -7.46 -8.48 -0.16
N ASP A 86 -6.24 -8.53 0.37
CA ASP A 86 -5.71 -9.66 1.15
C ASP A 86 -4.91 -9.26 2.40
N PHE A 87 -5.11 -8.04 2.90
CA PHE A 87 -4.37 -7.50 4.03
C PHE A 87 -4.31 -8.44 5.25
N THR A 88 -3.12 -8.79 5.67
CA THR A 88 -2.82 -9.67 6.80
C THR A 88 -2.33 -8.87 8.01
N PHE A 89 -3.17 -8.77 9.04
CA PHE A 89 -2.85 -8.04 10.26
C PHE A 89 -1.58 -8.53 10.97
N GLY A 90 -0.71 -7.57 11.32
CA GLY A 90 0.54 -7.85 12.03
C GLY A 90 1.67 -8.35 11.12
N ILE A 91 1.39 -8.52 9.83
CA ILE A 91 2.38 -8.84 8.81
C ILE A 91 2.49 -7.64 7.86
N ASP A 92 1.38 -7.27 7.23
CA ASP A 92 1.31 -6.18 6.27
C ASP A 92 1.18 -4.81 6.94
N LYS A 93 1.53 -3.78 6.17
CA LYS A 93 1.52 -2.37 6.59
C LYS A 93 0.89 -1.47 5.55
N ILE A 94 0.21 -0.45 6.03
CA ILE A 94 -0.24 0.70 5.25
C ILE A 94 0.73 1.85 5.52
N SER A 95 1.43 2.30 4.48
CA SER A 95 2.31 3.45 4.53
C SER A 95 1.53 4.69 4.10
N LEU A 96 1.29 5.59 5.06
CA LEU A 96 0.62 6.86 4.79
C LEU A 96 1.64 7.97 4.51
N PRO A 97 1.28 8.97 3.69
CA PRO A 97 2.18 10.07 3.38
C PRO A 97 2.39 10.96 4.61
N THR A 98 3.54 11.63 4.67
CA THR A 98 3.87 12.56 5.76
C THR A 98 2.87 13.73 5.77
N GLY A 99 2.42 14.14 6.96
CA GLY A 99 1.51 15.30 7.10
C GLY A 99 0.05 14.96 7.39
N ILE A 100 -0.26 13.72 7.79
CA ILE A 100 -1.56 13.37 8.38
C ILE A 100 -1.90 14.41 9.47
N PRO A 101 -3.03 15.14 9.35
CA PRO A 101 -3.45 16.10 10.36
C PRO A 101 -3.50 15.45 11.75
N THR A 102 -2.90 16.09 12.75
CA THR A 102 -2.69 15.55 14.11
C THR A 102 -3.98 15.17 14.85
N ASN A 103 -5.14 15.62 14.37
CA ASN A 103 -6.45 15.18 14.84
C ASN A 103 -6.81 13.76 14.37
N PHE A 104 -6.31 13.31 13.22
CA PHE A 104 -6.44 11.91 12.79
C PHE A 104 -5.51 11.01 13.62
N SER A 105 -4.30 11.45 13.95
CA SER A 105 -3.41 10.70 14.84
C SER A 105 -3.97 10.59 16.27
N ARG A 106 -4.65 11.63 16.78
CA ARG A 106 -5.34 11.57 18.08
C ARG A 106 -6.60 10.71 18.07
N ALA A 107 -7.41 10.77 17.01
CA ALA A 107 -8.58 9.90 16.87
C ALA A 107 -8.16 8.43 16.70
N ALA A 108 -7.16 8.16 15.86
CA ALA A 108 -6.54 6.84 15.69
C ALA A 108 -5.94 6.34 17.01
N ASN A 109 -5.24 7.19 17.79
CA ASN A 109 -4.74 6.81 19.12
C ASN A 109 -5.86 6.54 20.14
N SER A 110 -6.97 7.29 20.11
CA SER A 110 -8.11 7.04 21.00
C SER A 110 -8.84 5.74 20.67
N VAL A 111 -8.90 5.37 19.39
CA VAL A 111 -9.41 4.09 18.92
C VAL A 111 -8.39 2.97 19.19
N ALA A 112 -7.09 3.24 19.07
CA ALA A 112 -5.99 2.31 19.36
C ALA A 112 -5.93 1.89 20.83
N THR A 113 -6.24 2.78 21.77
CA THR A 113 -6.37 2.39 23.18
C THR A 113 -7.50 1.40 23.45
N SER A 114 -8.54 1.36 22.60
CA SER A 114 -9.65 0.38 22.66
C SER A 114 -9.42 -0.87 21.79
N LEU A 115 -8.45 -0.86 20.87
CA LEU A 115 -8.18 -1.93 19.90
C LEU A 115 -6.67 -2.17 19.77
N THR A 116 -6.03 -2.48 20.90
CA THR A 116 -4.56 -2.39 21.13
C THR A 116 -3.68 -3.23 20.18
N ASN A 117 -4.28 -4.14 19.41
CA ASN A 117 -3.59 -4.97 18.41
C ASN A 117 -3.82 -4.54 16.95
N LEU A 118 -4.77 -3.64 16.69
CA LEU A 118 -5.21 -3.30 15.33
C LEU A 118 -4.43 -2.12 14.71
N VAL A 119 -3.82 -1.25 15.51
CA VAL A 119 -3.21 -0.01 15.01
C VAL A 119 -1.68 -0.04 15.06
N ASN A 120 -1.10 -0.70 16.07
CA ASN A 120 0.36 -0.75 16.27
C ASN A 120 1.10 -1.55 15.18
N GLY A 121 0.43 -2.42 14.44
CA GLY A 121 1.02 -3.19 13.33
C GLY A 121 0.64 -2.67 11.94
N VAL A 122 -0.37 -1.80 11.83
CA VAL A 122 -1.02 -1.49 10.54
C VAL A 122 -0.51 -0.19 9.93
N PHE A 123 -0.09 0.79 10.73
CA PHE A 123 0.35 2.08 10.20
C PHE A 123 1.84 2.30 10.49
N ALA A 124 2.65 2.34 9.44
CA ALA A 124 4.05 2.78 9.51
C ALA A 124 4.16 4.20 8.97
N ASP A 125 4.93 5.05 9.65
CA ASP A 125 5.32 6.33 9.06
C ASP A 125 6.34 6.13 7.92
N ALA A 126 6.63 7.20 7.18
CA ALA A 126 7.58 7.18 6.05
C ALA A 126 9.01 6.77 6.44
N ASN A 127 9.33 6.66 7.74
CA ASN A 127 10.63 6.21 8.25
C ASN A 127 10.59 4.77 8.80
N GLY A 128 9.47 4.06 8.65
CA GLY A 128 9.29 2.71 9.18
C GLY A 128 9.12 2.67 10.70
N ALA A 129 8.98 3.83 11.36
CA ALA A 129 8.68 3.87 12.78
C ALA A 129 7.18 3.67 12.98
N ILE A 130 6.83 2.54 13.60
CA ILE A 130 5.56 2.40 14.30
C ILE A 130 5.49 3.51 15.33
N ALA A 131 4.40 4.27 15.36
CA ALA A 131 4.19 5.35 16.32
C ALA A 131 4.18 4.76 17.72
N GLU A 132 5.35 4.62 18.35
CA GLU A 132 5.45 4.24 19.74
C GLU A 132 4.83 5.36 20.57
N ALA A 133 3.63 5.10 21.08
CA ALA A 133 3.05 5.88 22.15
C ALA A 133 3.97 5.76 23.36
N LYS A 134 4.90 6.70 23.52
CA LYS A 134 5.54 6.91 24.82
C LYS A 134 4.47 7.37 25.80
N LEU A 135 4.18 6.47 26.76
CA LEU A 135 3.39 6.73 27.96
C LEU A 135 3.91 7.95 28.73
#